data_AF-A0A6L2PHC8-F1
#
_entry.id   AF-A0A6L2PHC8-F1
#
_cell.length_a   1.000
_cell.length_b   1.000
_cell.length_c   1.000
_cell.angle_alpha   90.00
_cell.angle_beta   90.00
_cell.angle_gamma   90.00
#
_symmetry.space_group_name_H-M   'P 1'
#
loop_
_entity.id
_entity.type
_entity.pdbx_description
1 polymer ?
#
loop_
_entity_poly.entity_id
_entity_poly.type
_entity_poly.pdbx_seq_one_letter_code
_entity_poly.pdbx_strand_id
1 'polypeptide(L)' 'MQQIAPECGKHLPDCMVSQPVPDESSLRNLESQLKENSVLHKMWIEQPEYFPTCIAVKPYPKEEVQKYFKKLRLFKG' A
#
# COMPACT_ATOMS: atom_id res chain seq x y z
N MET A 1 17.57 5.32 -13.27
CA MET A 1 16.75 4.09 -13.27
C MET A 1 15.45 4.41 -12.58
N GLN A 2 14.40 4.69 -13.36
CA GLN A 2 13.06 4.90 -12.82
C GLN A 2 12.57 3.53 -12.35
N GLN A 3 12.21 3.40 -11.07
CA GLN A 3 11.46 2.22 -10.63
C GLN A 3 10.01 2.37 -11.12
N ILE A 4 9.84 2.20 -12.43
CA ILE A 4 8.52 2.06 -13.07
C ILE A 4 7.84 0.89 -12.37
N ALA A 5 6.57 1.06 -12.01
CA ALA A 5 5.79 -0.05 -11.49
C ALA A 5 5.91 -1.21 -12.50
N PRO A 6 6.40 -2.41 -12.10
CA PRO A 6 6.25 -3.56 -12.98
C PRO A 6 4.75 -3.62 -13.26
N GLU A 7 4.36 -3.73 -14.54
CA GLU A 7 2.96 -3.87 -14.91
C GLU A 7 2.37 -4.99 -14.07
N CYS A 8 1.63 -4.62 -13.02
CA CYS A 8 0.91 -5.54 -12.17
C CYS A 8 -0.17 -6.11 -13.08
N GLY A 9 0.09 -7.30 -13.60
CA GLY A 9 -0.57 -7.86 -14.78
C GLY A 9 -2.09 -7.75 -14.73
N LYS A 10 -2.64 -6.98 -15.67
CA LYS A 10 -3.81 -7.21 -16.56
C LYS A 10 -5.07 -7.91 -16.01
N HIS A 11 -5.25 -8.02 -14.69
CA HIS A 11 -6.48 -8.47 -14.04
C HIS A 11 -6.52 -7.94 -12.59
N LEU A 12 -6.75 -6.64 -12.43
CA LEU A 12 -7.14 -6.05 -11.15
C LEU A 12 -8.67 -6.20 -11.01
N PRO A 13 -9.22 -6.85 -9.97
CA PRO A 13 -10.67 -6.91 -9.76
C PRO A 13 -11.27 -5.55 -9.38
N ASP A 14 -12.54 -5.38 -9.75
CA ASP A 14 -13.46 -4.21 -9.81
C ASP A 14 -13.50 -3.15 -8.69
N CYS A 15 -12.67 -3.17 -7.64
CA CYS A 15 -12.76 -2.18 -6.56
C CYS A 15 -11.43 -1.92 -5.85
N MET A 16 -10.63 -1.02 -6.43
CA MET A 16 -9.48 -0.42 -5.75
C MET A 16 -9.97 0.52 -4.64
N VAL A 17 -9.41 0.38 -3.44
CA VAL A 17 -9.74 1.22 -2.28
C VAL A 17 -8.48 1.94 -1.82
N SER A 18 -8.51 3.27 -1.77
CA SER A 18 -7.41 4.10 -1.27
C SER A 18 -7.71 4.63 0.14
N GLN A 19 -6.68 4.71 0.96
CA GLN A 19 -6.76 5.25 2.31
C GLN A 19 -5.56 6.19 2.56
N PRO A 20 -5.77 7.47 2.90
CA PRO A 20 -4.68 8.35 3.31
C PRO A 20 -3.99 7.84 4.58
N VAL A 21 -2.68 8.02 4.61
CA VAL A 21 -1.81 7.83 5.75
C VAL A 21 -1.29 9.22 6.16
N PRO A 22 -1.26 9.57 7.46
CA PRO A 22 -0.99 10.94 7.90
C PRO A 22 0.46 11.40 7.69
N ASP A 23 1.43 10.49 7.72
CA ASP A 23 2.86 10.81 7.73
C ASP A 23 3.72 9.61 7.30
N GLU A 24 5.00 9.89 7.00
CA GLU A 24 5.99 8.90 6.56
C GLU A 24 6.17 7.74 7.55
N SER A 25 6.25 8.08 8.84
CA SER A 25 6.43 7.12 9.92
C SER A 25 5.29 6.11 9.95
N SER A 26 4.05 6.58 9.82
CA SER A 26 2.88 5.72 9.71
C SER A 26 2.95 4.79 8.50
N LEU A 27 3.49 5.25 7.36
CA LEU A 27 3.64 4.43 6.16
C LEU A 27 4.71 3.34 6.34
N ARG A 28 5.87 3.66 6.94
CA ARG A 28 6.92 2.69 7.26
C ARG A 28 6.50 1.67 8.33
N ASN A 29 5.74 2.11 9.32
CA ASN A 29 5.15 1.22 10.32
C ASN A 29 4.14 0.27 9.70
N LEU A 30 3.35 0.72 8.71
CA LEU A 30 2.45 -0.15 7.96
C LEU A 30 3.23 -1.18 7.14
N GLU A 31 4.25 -0.76 6.40
CA GLU A 31 5.14 -1.66 5.65
C GLU A 31 5.73 -2.76 6.56
N SER A 32 6.25 -2.36 7.72
CA SER A 32 6.87 -3.28 8.67
C SER A 32 5.87 -4.33 9.16
N GLN A 33 4.66 -3.91 9.54
CA GLN A 33 3.58 -4.83 9.93
C GLN A 33 3.20 -5.79 8.80
N LEU A 34 3.06 -5.28 7.57
CA LEU A 34 2.73 -6.13 6.41
C LEU A 34 3.84 -7.15 6.15
N LYS A 35 5.11 -6.73 6.23
CA LYS A 35 6.28 -7.58 6.05
C LYS A 35 6.39 -8.67 7.11
N GLU A 36 6.24 -8.31 8.38
CA GLU A 36 6.23 -9.27 9.51
C GLU A 36 5.16 -10.34 9.37
N ASN A 37 4.02 -9.97 8.77
CA ASN A 37 2.90 -10.88 8.54
C ASN A 37 2.90 -11.54 7.16
N SER A 38 4.02 -11.44 6.41
CA SER A 38 4.15 -12.01 5.06
C SER A 38 3.06 -11.56 4.07
N VAL A 39 2.48 -10.37 4.27
CA VAL A 39 1.53 -9.76 3.33
C VAL A 39 2.34 -9.14 2.20
N LEU A 40 2.16 -9.66 0.99
CA LEU A 40 2.86 -9.17 -0.20
C LEU A 40 2.36 -7.78 -0.55
N HIS A 41 3.29 -6.84 -0.59
CA HIS A 41 3.02 -5.44 -0.84
C HIS A 41 4.16 -4.81 -1.64
N LYS A 42 3.88 -3.62 -2.19
CA LYS A 42 4.85 -2.74 -2.82
C LYS A 42 4.77 -1.37 -2.20
N MET A 43 5.91 -0.84 -1.77
CA MET A 43 6.08 0.57 -1.42
C MET A 43 6.57 1.34 -2.65
N TRP A 44 5.91 2.46 -2.96
CA TRP A 44 6.41 3.44 -3.92
C TRP A 44 7.18 4.53 -3.20
N ILE A 45 8.35 4.85 -3.74
CA ILE A 45 9.25 5.87 -3.25
C ILE A 45 9.44 6.86 -4.39
N GLU A 46 9.04 8.12 -4.18
CA GLU A 46 9.17 9.17 -5.19
C GLU A 46 10.62 9.68 -5.26
N GLN A 47 11.06 9.99 -6.47
CA GLN A 47 12.32 10.68 -6.73
C GLN A 47 12.05 12.15 -7.04
N PRO A 48 13.02 13.06 -6.79
CA PRO A 48 14.39 12.84 -6.32
C PRO A 48 14.52 12.72 -4.79
N GLU A 49 13.45 13.00 -4.05
CA GLU A 49 13.48 13.17 -2.59
C GLU A 49 13.50 11.86 -1.79
N TYR A 50 13.36 10.71 -2.45
CA TYR A 50 13.37 9.36 -1.85
C TYR A 50 12.32 9.19 -0.74
N PHE A 51 11.16 9.82 -0.90
CA PHE A 51 10.09 9.82 0.10
C PHE A 51 9.04 8.74 -0.23
N PRO A 52 8.64 7.88 0.74
CA PRO A 52 7.64 6.86 0.50
C PRO A 52 6.24 7.49 0.43
N THR A 53 5.49 7.23 -0.65
CA THR A 53 4.20 7.90 -0.92
C THR A 53 3.01 6.98 -0.90
N CYS A 54 3.20 5.70 -1.21
CA CYS A 54 2.10 4.76 -1.32
C CYS A 54 2.55 3.34 -0.98
N ILE A 55 1.63 2.55 -0.43
CA ILE A 55 1.76 1.10 -0.31
C ILE A 55 0.52 0.46 -0.93
N ALA A 56 0.73 -0.53 -1.80
CA ALA A 56 -0.33 -1.41 -2.27
C ALA A 56 -0.04 -2.83 -1.86
N VAL A 57 -1.08 -3.53 -1.41
CA VAL A 57 -1.06 -4.97 -1.16
C VAL A 57 -1.59 -5.71 -2.39
N LYS A 58 -1.24 -6.98 -2.56
CA LYS A 58 -1.95 -7.86 -3.51
C LYS A 58 -3.45 -7.91 -3.15
N PRO A 59 -4.33 -8.33 -4.08
CA PRO A 59 -5.71 -8.66 -3.70
C PRO A 59 -5.70 -9.75 -2.63
N TYR A 60 -6.32 -9.45 -1.48
CA TYR A 60 -6.52 -10.36 -0.36
C TYR A 60 -7.99 -10.32 0.07
N PRO A 61 -8.52 -11.40 0.66
CA PRO A 61 -9.80 -11.34 1.36
C PRO A 61 -9.78 -10.21 2.39
N LYS A 62 -10.85 -9.41 2.42
CA LYS A 62 -10.95 -8.23 3.30
C LYS A 62 -10.63 -8.58 4.75
N GLU A 63 -11.10 -9.73 5.22
CA GLU A 63 -10.92 -10.19 6.60
C GLU A 63 -9.44 -10.40 6.98
N GLU A 64 -8.60 -10.78 6.03
CA GLU A 64 -7.17 -11.02 6.26
C GLU A 64 -6.38 -9.70 6.42
N VAL A 65 -6.70 -8.70 5.59
CA VAL A 65 -5.92 -7.46 5.52
C VAL A 65 -6.55 -6.29 6.26
N GLN A 66 -7.87 -6.28 6.47
CA GLN A 66 -8.58 -5.12 7.04
C GLN A 66 -7.96 -4.68 8.36
N LYS A 67 -7.47 -5.61 9.21
CA LYS A 67 -6.85 -5.29 10.51
C LYS A 67 -5.67 -4.31 10.41
N TYR A 68 -4.89 -4.32 9.32
CA TYR A 68 -3.78 -3.38 9.10
C TYR A 68 -4.27 -1.98 8.67
N PHE A 69 -5.46 -1.93 8.06
CA PHE A 69 -6.04 -0.75 7.40
C PHE A 69 -7.19 -0.12 8.21
N LYS A 70 -7.64 -0.74 9.31
CA LYS A 70 -8.78 -0.28 10.14
C LYS A 70 -8.62 1.15 10.68
N LYS A 71 -7.39 1.56 10.97
CA LYS A 71 -7.10 2.88 11.55
C LYS A 71 -7.06 3.99 10.49
N LEU A 72 -6.93 3.62 9.22
CA LEU A 72 -6.88 4.57 8.13
C LEU A 72 -8.30 4.86 7.63
N ARG A 73 -8.57 6.12 7.34
CA ARG A 73 -9.87 6.51 6.79
C ARG A 73 -9.89 6.23 5.30
N LEU A 74 -11.03 5.79 4.79
CA LEU A 74 -11.23 5.68 3.34
C LEU A 74 -11.12 7.06 2.71
N PHE A 75 -10.30 7.18 1.68
CA PHE A 75 -10.36 8.35 0.81
C PHE A 75 -11.68 8.27 0.04
N LYS A 76 -12.58 9.21 0.32
CA LYS A 76 -13.77 9.40 -0.51
C LYS A 76 -13.37 10.40 -1.58
N GLY A 77 -13.22 9.91 -2.81
CA GLY A 77 -13.12 10.75 -4.00
C GLY A 77 -14.47 11.36 -4.36
#